data_AF-A0A3B9HU46-F1
#
_entry.id   AF-A0A3B9HU46-F1
#
_cell.length_a   1.000
_cell.length_b   1.000
_cell.length_c   1.000
_cell.angle_alpha   90.00
_cell.angle_beta   90.00
_cell.angle_gamma   90.00
#
_symmetry.space_group_name_H-M   'P 1'
#
loop_
_entity.id
_entity.type
_entity.pdbx_description
1 polymer ?
#
loop_
_entity_poly.entity_id
_entity_poly.type
_entity_poly.pdbx_seq_one_letter_code
_entity_poly.pdbx_strand_id
1 'polypeptide(L)'
;MKNFADMLLSREAFSEIVMGNTSVVRAMIEAKTRVVTSYPGSPTPEIASAIAGIKLEDRPFYFEFSTNEKVATEVAYGASVNGHLSTVFFKSVGLNVAADTFVQLGLMNLIGGMVVILGDDPGANSSQNEQDNR
;
A
#
# COMPACT_ATOMS: atom_id res chain seq x y z
N MET A 1 11.30 -22.69 -10.11
CA MET A 1 10.99 -21.28 -9.80
C MET A 1 11.67 -20.93 -8.49
N LYS A 2 12.31 -19.77 -8.39
CA LYS A 2 12.75 -19.24 -7.08
C LYS A 2 11.53 -19.12 -6.16
N ASN A 3 11.71 -19.29 -4.86
CA ASN A 3 10.64 -19.00 -3.91
C ASN A 3 10.25 -17.52 -4.07
N PHE A 4 8.95 -17.26 -4.15
CA PHE A 4 8.38 -15.93 -4.39
C PHE A 4 8.81 -14.92 -3.31
N ALA A 5 8.93 -15.36 -2.06
CA ALA A 5 9.44 -14.55 -0.96
C ALA A 5 10.91 -14.17 -1.17
N ASP A 6 11.76 -15.14 -1.55
CA ASP A 6 13.18 -14.93 -1.78
C ASP A 6 13.43 -13.93 -2.91
N MET A 7 12.58 -13.94 -3.94
CA MET A 7 12.61 -12.95 -5.01
C MET A 7 12.31 -11.53 -4.49
N LEU A 8 11.24 -11.36 -3.71
CA LEU A 8 10.86 -10.05 -3.15
C LEU A 8 11.92 -9.47 -2.21
N LEU A 9 12.61 -10.34 -1.47
CA LEU A 9 13.63 -9.98 -0.49
C LEU A 9 15.06 -9.92 -1.07
N SER A 10 15.25 -10.31 -2.33
CA SER A 10 16.57 -10.32 -2.95
C SER A 10 17.22 -8.94 -2.90
N ARG A 11 18.51 -8.92 -2.53
CA ARG A 11 19.38 -7.74 -2.59
C ARG A 11 20.22 -7.69 -3.85
N GLU A 12 20.30 -8.80 -4.58
CA GLU A 12 21.00 -8.88 -5.85
C GLU A 12 20.09 -8.48 -7.00
N ALA A 13 20.69 -7.98 -8.08
CA ALA A 13 19.96 -7.66 -9.30
C ALA A 13 19.37 -8.92 -9.94
N PHE A 14 18.10 -8.86 -10.34
CA PHE A 14 17.41 -9.95 -11.02
C PHE A 14 16.39 -9.40 -12.03
N SER A 15 15.87 -10.28 -12.88
CA SER A 15 14.79 -9.97 -13.82
C SER A 15 13.75 -11.07 -13.74
N GLU A 16 12.48 -10.71 -13.58
CA GLU A 16 11.35 -11.65 -13.51
C GLU A 16 10.08 -10.99 -14.07
N ILE A 17 9.13 -11.81 -14.52
CA ILE A 17 7.80 -11.35 -14.93
C ILE A 17 6.87 -11.44 -13.73
N VAL A 18 6.33 -10.30 -13.30
CA VAL A 18 5.44 -10.20 -12.14
C VAL A 18 4.26 -9.29 -12.43
N MET A 19 3.20 -9.40 -11.62
CA MET A 19 2.12 -8.42 -11.63
C MET A 19 2.60 -7.07 -11.08
N GLY A 20 1.98 -5.97 -11.53
CA GLY A 20 2.26 -4.63 -11.00
C GLY A 20 2.06 -4.54 -9.48
N ASN A 21 1.06 -5.24 -8.94
CA ASN A 21 0.82 -5.33 -7.50
C ASN A 21 2.04 -5.92 -6.75
N THR A 22 2.70 -6.91 -7.33
CA THR A 22 3.91 -7.52 -6.77
C THR A 22 5.12 -6.59 -6.88
N SER A 23 5.26 -5.86 -8.00
CA SER A 23 6.36 -4.91 -8.16
C SER A 23 6.25 -3.73 -7.19
N VAL A 24 5.03 -3.31 -6.85
CA VAL A 24 4.78 -2.31 -5.79
C VAL A 24 5.28 -2.80 -4.43
N VAL A 25 4.99 -4.05 -4.05
CA VAL A 25 5.52 -4.63 -2.79
C VAL A 25 7.04 -4.68 -2.80
N ARG A 26 7.64 -5.03 -3.94
CA ARG A 26 9.09 -4.97 -4.10
C ARG A 26 9.62 -3.54 -3.92
N ALA A 27 8.97 -2.55 -4.51
CA ALA A 27 9.34 -1.14 -4.37
C ALA A 27 9.25 -0.66 -2.92
N MET A 28 8.22 -1.07 -2.16
CA MET A 28 8.12 -0.78 -0.72
C MET A 28 9.34 -1.31 0.06
N ILE A 29 9.80 -2.52 -0.27
CA ILE A 29 10.99 -3.13 0.35
C ILE A 29 12.26 -2.34 -0.01
N GLU A 30 12.46 -2.02 -1.28
CA GLU A 30 13.63 -1.26 -1.75
C GLU A 30 13.68 0.16 -1.17
N ALA A 31 12.53 0.83 -1.09
CA ALA A 31 12.38 2.15 -0.51
C ALA A 31 12.57 2.14 1.02
N LYS A 32 12.59 0.97 1.66
CA LYS A 32 12.63 0.80 3.12
C LYS A 32 11.40 1.41 3.82
N THR A 33 10.23 1.29 3.19
CA THR A 33 8.94 1.56 3.85
C THR A 33 8.89 0.77 5.15
N ARG A 34 8.38 1.37 6.23
CA ARG A 34 8.35 0.74 7.56
C ARG A 34 6.94 0.35 7.99
N VAL A 35 5.92 1.05 7.50
CA VAL A 35 4.52 0.81 7.83
C VAL A 35 3.69 0.77 6.56
N VAL A 36 2.97 -0.32 6.36
CA VAL A 36 2.02 -0.50 5.27
C VAL A 36 0.64 -0.79 5.87
N THR A 37 -0.40 -0.10 5.40
CA THR A 37 -1.77 -0.32 5.88
C THR A 37 -2.74 -0.43 4.72
N SER A 38 -3.91 -1.02 4.98
CA SER A 38 -4.96 -1.14 3.99
C SER A 38 -6.32 -1.38 4.66
N TYR A 39 -7.39 -1.18 3.90
CA TYR A 39 -8.69 -1.76 4.19
C TYR A 39 -9.04 -2.77 3.08
N PRO A 40 -9.60 -3.95 3.40
CA PRO A 40 -9.84 -4.99 2.40
C PRO A 40 -10.79 -4.52 1.27
N GLY A 41 -10.39 -4.73 0.02
CA GLY A 41 -11.23 -4.48 -1.15
C GLY A 41 -10.56 -4.81 -2.48
N SER A 42 -11.35 -5.24 -3.48
CA SER A 42 -10.93 -5.25 -4.89
C SER A 42 -10.68 -3.81 -5.35
N PRO A 43 -9.62 -3.50 -6.13
CA PRO A 43 -8.69 -4.37 -6.86
C PRO A 43 -7.26 -4.37 -6.27
N THR A 44 -7.12 -4.13 -4.96
CA THR A 44 -5.83 -4.22 -4.26
C THR A 44 -5.54 -5.52 -3.48
N PRO A 45 -6.32 -6.63 -3.57
CA PRO A 45 -6.05 -7.82 -2.77
C PRO A 45 -4.74 -8.52 -3.18
N GLU A 46 -4.25 -8.31 -4.40
CA GLU A 46 -3.00 -8.88 -4.89
C GLU A 46 -1.77 -8.22 -4.24
N ILE A 47 -1.85 -6.94 -3.85
CA ILE A 47 -0.79 -6.28 -3.06
C ILE A 47 -0.69 -6.97 -1.71
N ALA A 48 -1.82 -7.12 -1.02
CA ALA A 48 -1.87 -7.81 0.27
C ALA A 48 -1.44 -9.28 0.16
N SER A 49 -1.81 -9.95 -0.94
CA SER A 49 -1.41 -11.35 -1.22
C SER A 49 0.09 -11.47 -1.45
N ALA A 50 0.70 -10.51 -2.16
CA ALA A 50 2.15 -10.46 -2.34
C ALA A 50 2.88 -10.20 -1.01
N ILE A 51 2.35 -9.31 -0.15
CA ILE A 51 2.86 -9.11 1.22
C ILE A 51 2.73 -10.40 2.05
N ALA A 52 1.59 -11.09 1.97
CA ALA A 52 1.34 -12.34 2.68
C ALA A 52 2.26 -13.48 2.24
N GLY A 53 2.75 -13.45 0.99
CA GLY A 53 3.78 -14.36 0.50
C GLY A 53 5.13 -14.23 1.21
N ILE A 54 5.39 -13.11 1.89
CA ILE A 54 6.57 -12.90 2.73
C ILE A 54 6.23 -13.36 4.15
N LYS A 55 7.02 -14.29 4.69
CA LYS A 55 6.89 -14.74 6.08
C LYS A 55 7.00 -13.55 7.04
N LEU A 56 6.22 -13.60 8.13
CA LEU A 56 6.17 -12.51 9.09
C LEU A 56 7.54 -12.19 9.70
N GLU A 57 8.35 -13.22 9.99
CA GLU A 57 9.70 -13.10 10.54
C GLU A 57 10.71 -12.43 9.59
N ASP A 58 10.48 -12.53 8.28
CA ASP A 58 11.35 -11.98 7.24
C ASP A 58 10.86 -10.65 6.67
N ARG A 59 9.65 -10.20 7.07
CA ARG A 59 9.02 -9.00 6.51
C ARG A 59 9.68 -7.73 7.05
N PRO A 60 10.22 -6.84 6.19
CA PRO A 60 10.98 -5.67 6.64
C PRO A 60 10.11 -4.49 7.11
N PHE A 61 8.78 -4.63 7.05
CA PHE A 61 7.82 -3.62 7.44
C PHE A 61 6.64 -4.22 8.20
N TYR A 62 5.98 -3.37 8.98
CA TYR A 62 4.69 -3.67 9.57
C TYR A 62 3.61 -3.63 8.50
N PHE A 63 2.68 -4.60 8.53
CA PHE A 63 1.49 -4.60 7.68
C PHE A 63 0.25 -4.96 8.48
N GLU A 64 -0.82 -4.18 8.32
CA GLU A 64 -2.14 -4.50 8.85
C GLU A 64 -3.27 -4.17 7.87
N PHE A 65 -4.38 -4.88 8.06
CA PHE A 65 -5.68 -4.40 7.63
C PHE A 65 -6.33 -3.65 8.79
N SER A 66 -6.65 -2.39 8.57
CA SER A 66 -7.32 -1.53 9.56
C SER A 66 -8.84 -1.68 9.48
N THR A 67 -9.57 -1.00 10.37
CA THR A 67 -11.03 -1.14 10.48
C THR A 67 -11.81 -0.47 9.34
N ASN A 68 -11.25 0.54 8.69
CA ASN A 68 -11.74 1.21 7.48
C ASN A 68 -10.60 2.00 6.82
N GLU A 69 -10.85 2.59 5.65
CA GLU A 69 -9.87 3.36 4.87
C GLU A 69 -9.37 4.61 5.62
N LYS A 70 -10.24 5.25 6.40
CA LYS A 70 -9.88 6.39 7.24
C LYS A 70 -8.82 5.98 8.28
N VAL A 71 -9.08 4.93 9.05
CA VAL A 71 -8.15 4.42 10.07
C VAL A 71 -6.86 3.92 9.42
N ALA A 72 -6.95 3.22 8.29
CA ALA A 72 -5.76 2.80 7.53
C ALA A 72 -4.87 4.01 7.16
N THR A 73 -5.50 5.09 6.69
CA THR A 73 -4.82 6.35 6.34
C THR A 73 -4.20 7.02 7.56
N GLU A 74 -4.91 7.05 8.70
CA GLU A 74 -4.43 7.65 9.95
C GLU A 74 -3.24 6.89 10.56
N VAL A 75 -3.21 5.56 10.47
CA VAL A 75 -2.09 4.74 10.92
C VAL A 75 -0.84 5.01 10.06
N ALA A 76 -0.99 5.04 8.73
CA ALA A 76 0.11 5.40 7.83
C ALA A 76 0.60 6.83 8.04
N TYR A 77 -0.33 7.77 8.28
CA TYR A 77 -0.03 9.14 8.64
C TYR A 77 0.80 9.22 9.93
N GLY A 78 0.39 8.52 10.99
CA GLY A 78 1.11 8.49 12.27
C GLY A 78 2.56 8.00 12.12
N ALA A 79 2.78 6.98 11.29
CA ALA A 79 4.12 6.50 10.97
C ALA A 79 4.96 7.57 10.23
N SER A 80 4.35 8.27 9.26
CA SER A 80 5.01 9.33 8.50
C SER A 80 5.38 10.54 9.36
N VAL A 81 4.50 10.98 10.25
CA VAL A 81 4.81 12.08 11.20
C VAL A 81 5.95 11.68 12.14
N ASN A 82 6.06 10.40 12.49
CA ASN A 82 7.17 9.87 13.30
C ASN A 82 8.46 9.61 12.50
N GLY A 83 8.57 10.13 11.27
CA GLY A 83 9.81 10.06 10.48
C GLY A 83 10.03 8.74 9.74
N HIS A 84 9.00 7.92 9.57
CA HIS A 84 9.09 6.65 8.84
C HIS A 84 8.32 6.69 7.52
N LEU A 85 8.94 6.18 6.44
CA LEU A 85 8.24 5.96 5.18
C LEU A 85 7.05 5.03 5.39
N SER A 86 5.88 5.47 4.96
CA SER A 86 4.65 4.69 5.07
C SER A 86 3.90 4.59 3.75
N THR A 87 3.05 3.56 3.65
CA THR A 87 2.20 3.35 2.48
C THR A 87 0.82 2.91 2.93
N VAL A 88 -0.22 3.49 2.33
CA VAL A 88 -1.59 3.01 2.47
C VAL A 88 -2.14 2.66 1.10
N PHE A 89 -2.90 1.56 1.00
CA PHE A 89 -3.50 1.17 -0.26
C PHE A 89 -4.95 0.69 -0.10
N PHE A 90 -5.80 1.08 -1.05
CA PHE A 90 -7.20 0.68 -1.18
C PHE A 90 -7.70 1.12 -2.57
N LYS A 91 -8.95 0.81 -2.93
CA LYS A 91 -9.56 1.29 -4.18
C LYS A 91 -9.81 2.80 -4.16
N SER A 92 -9.93 3.42 -5.34
CA SER A 92 -10.24 4.84 -5.52
C SER A 92 -11.37 5.36 -4.62
N VAL A 93 -12.53 4.70 -4.60
CA VAL A 93 -13.67 5.16 -3.79
C VAL A 93 -13.40 5.13 -2.28
N GLY A 94 -12.43 4.31 -1.84
CA GLY A 94 -11.96 4.26 -0.46
C GLY A 94 -11.30 5.58 -0.03
N LEU A 95 -10.69 6.31 -0.96
CA LEU A 95 -10.15 7.64 -0.67
C LEU A 95 -11.26 8.63 -0.30
N ASN A 96 -12.47 8.46 -0.86
CA ASN A 96 -13.62 9.28 -0.46
C ASN A 96 -14.02 9.01 0.99
N VAL A 97 -13.90 7.76 1.46
CA VAL A 97 -14.14 7.40 2.87
C VAL A 97 -13.06 8.02 3.78
N ALA A 98 -11.82 8.09 3.30
CA ALA A 98 -10.69 8.68 4.02
C ALA A 98 -10.48 10.18 3.76
N ALA A 99 -11.41 10.86 3.08
CA ALA A 99 -11.19 12.21 2.56
C ALA A 99 -10.95 13.25 3.66
N ASP A 100 -11.61 13.09 4.81
CA ASP A 100 -11.45 13.97 5.97
C ASP A 100 -10.01 13.97 6.49
N THR A 101 -9.40 12.79 6.62
CA THR A 101 -7.98 12.64 6.93
C THR A 101 -7.11 13.13 5.78
N PHE A 102 -7.42 12.71 4.55
CA PHE A 102 -6.57 12.96 3.38
C PHE A 102 -6.39 14.46 3.09
N VAL A 103 -7.46 15.25 3.13
CA VAL A 103 -7.41 16.70 2.89
C VAL A 103 -6.54 17.42 3.92
N GLN A 104 -6.49 16.92 5.16
CA GLN A 104 -5.66 17.50 6.21
C GLN A 104 -4.16 17.22 6.00
N LEU A 105 -3.79 16.13 5.32
CA LEU A 105 -2.38 15.76 5.12
C LEU A 105 -1.56 16.85 4.45
N GLY A 106 -2.15 17.59 3.50
CA GLY A 106 -1.48 18.70 2.81
C GLY A 106 -1.13 19.89 3.71
N LEU A 107 -1.71 19.95 4.91
CA LEU A 107 -1.42 20.96 5.92
C LEU A 107 -0.40 20.47 6.97
N MET A 108 -0.02 19.19 6.92
CA MET A 108 0.85 18.55 7.90
C MET A 108 2.27 18.39 7.38
N ASN A 109 3.25 18.43 8.27
CA ASN A 109 4.62 18.09 7.92
C ASN A 109 4.85 16.58 8.06
N LEU A 110 4.95 15.89 6.93
CA LEU A 110 5.15 14.45 6.84
C LEU A 110 6.64 14.10 6.75
N ILE A 111 7.35 14.17 7.88
CA ILE A 111 8.82 14.00 7.97
C ILE A 111 9.31 12.72 7.29
N GLY A 112 8.59 11.61 7.46
CA GLY A 112 8.93 10.30 6.90
C GLY A 112 8.53 10.11 5.44
N GLY A 113 7.58 10.89 4.94
CA GLY A 113 6.94 10.69 3.65
C GLY A 113 5.89 9.56 3.66
N MET A 114 4.83 9.74 2.87
CA MET A 114 3.73 8.79 2.76
C MET A 114 3.31 8.63 1.29
N VAL A 115 3.03 7.38 0.90
CA VAL A 115 2.47 7.05 -0.42
C VAL A 115 1.05 6.50 -0.25
N VAL A 116 0.12 7.03 -1.03
CA VAL A 116 -1.25 6.50 -1.15
C VAL A 116 -1.36 5.80 -2.51
N ILE A 117 -1.71 4.51 -2.50
CA ILE A 117 -1.88 3.72 -3.72
C ILE A 117 -3.38 3.47 -3.92
N LEU A 118 -3.90 3.97 -5.04
CA LEU A 118 -5.29 3.80 -5.42
C LEU A 118 -5.41 2.71 -6.48
N GLY A 119 -6.13 1.64 -6.14
CA GLY A 119 -6.58 0.66 -7.12
C GLY A 119 -7.76 1.20 -7.91
N ASP A 120 -7.61 1.28 -9.24
CA ASP A 120 -8.70 1.69 -10.12
C ASP A 120 -9.61 0.51 -10.49
N ASP A 121 -10.88 0.77 -10.77
CA ASP A 121 -11.89 -0.24 -11.13
C ASP A 121 -12.47 0.06 -12.52
N PRO A 122 -11.73 -0.27 -13.61
CA PRO A 122 -12.21 -0.07 -14.97
C PRO A 122 -13.52 -0.81 -15.22
N GLY A 123 -14.49 -0.13 -15.83
CA GLY A 123 -15.85 -0.61 -16.02
C GLY A 123 -16.74 -0.45 -14.79
N ALA A 124 -16.22 0.10 -13.68
CA ALA A 124 -16.91 0.24 -12.40
C ALA A 124 -17.59 -1.06 -11.93
N ASN A 125 -16.91 -2.20 -12.07
CA ASN A 125 -17.50 -3.53 -11.81
C ASN A 125 -17.94 -3.70 -10.35
N SER A 126 -17.30 -2.99 -9.43
CA SER A 126 -17.55 -3.03 -7.99
C SER A 126 -17.66 -1.62 -7.38
N SER A 127 -17.84 -0.61 -8.22
CA SER A 127 -17.83 0.81 -7.86
C SER A 127 -19.09 1.49 -8.38
N GLN A 128 -19.45 2.62 -7.78
CA GLN A 128 -20.60 3.41 -8.22
C GLN A 128 -20.36 4.05 -9.59
N ASN A 129 -19.12 4.41 -9.88
CA ASN A 129 -18.66 5.02 -11.12
C ASN A 129 -17.18 4.71 -11.37
N GLU A 130 -16.75 4.95 -12.61
CA GLU A 130 -15.33 5.15 -12.90
C GLU A 130 -14.93 6.54 -12.40
N GLN A 131 -13.81 6.64 -11.67
CA GLN A 131 -13.28 7.89 -11.15
C GLN A 131 -11.95 8.17 -11.81
N ASP A 132 -11.75 9.40 -12.30
CA ASP A 132 -10.41 9.83 -12.69
C ASP A 132 -9.59 10.07 -11.42
N ASN A 133 -8.56 9.25 -11.23
CA ASN A 133 -7.74 9.22 -10.01
C ASN A 133 -6.46 10.07 -10.13
N ARG A 134 -6.34 10.88 -11.19
CA ARG A 134 -5.22 11.80 -11.47
C ARG A 134 -5.48 13.19 -10.88
#